data_AF-A0A7W2B8C9-F1
#
_entry.id   AF-A0A7W2B8C9-F1
#
_cell.length_a   1.000
_cell.length_b   1.000
_cell.length_c   1.000
_cell.angle_alpha   90.00
_cell.angle_beta   90.00
_cell.angle_gamma   90.00
#
_symmetry.space_group_name_H-M   'P 1'
#
loop_
_entity.id
_entity.type
_entity.pdbx_description
1 polymer ?
#
loop_
_entity_poly.entity_id
_entity_poly.type
_entity_poly.pdbx_seq_one_letter_code
_entity_poly.pdbx_strand_id
1 'polypeptide(L)'
;MGLLFLVTKTRVGLWDESEIFVTLFYFSSALTAFFALLLRPRALSHALCTPPLLCLITLFFISALASLVHPVPGADWFGPPETGIGIFMWAATALLAAGFGALLVSSYQPLLWIGTLATTLLAGICLSAAYGQHSTIQTHNFNSFLGYAGITLLVCSRFFKDTVHRYSCLIIGALTIIFSKNATTLLGMGALIPLLWFFDKFKDPLKRRLQILSLIATPFSVAAAEHLFSSPARFPSLWSRVLSHYIVLFDLKEHPWIWAWGRGWGSFTEQLFAQYPKIGGTFIQNGQWHPNWDALQRFDFHSHNGFLEALSAVGILGPLLLLGFYSALVGCAPAHKRTPAYIFSFLHLITTCNWFELPLTFPYTAFAIALVLAPSQKDKHREPTRPRLLIFGTLFGLLASMSLLWASFANMRLSLENNGHPDNFLSRHLTLWYPLRSPQALYLDDQRGGRHLAERIDAFVGRNLSEGISSSLAFKLEFMHWMDSALVYHPQTLRLLRSELYLFKFLYLDLKDDTRFRLLRQKYQGQWQNTLTRFLALGPDTGEQTFLFARFYFQSREEQALYLFIKSHPFLGLTQSGAVCRKEMMSSKDAAVDSLIAAARGRVAL
;
A
#
# COMPACT_ATOMS: atom_id res chain seq x y z
N MET A 1 -26.75 2.75 -5.28
CA MET A 1 -26.97 4.01 -6.04
C MET A 1 -27.13 5.21 -5.09
N GLY A 2 -28.15 5.28 -4.22
CA GLY A 2 -28.33 6.41 -3.28
C GLY A 2 -27.17 6.65 -2.29
N LEU A 3 -26.63 5.58 -1.68
CA LEU A 3 -25.42 5.62 -0.82
C LEU A 3 -24.16 6.07 -1.58
N LEU A 4 -24.10 5.83 -2.89
CA LEU A 4 -22.96 6.14 -3.75
C LEU A 4 -22.96 7.61 -4.24
N PHE A 5 -24.13 8.22 -4.38
CA PHE A 5 -24.26 9.66 -4.72
C PHE A 5 -23.89 10.57 -3.53
N LEU A 6 -24.03 10.07 -2.30
CA LEU A 6 -23.51 10.71 -1.10
C LEU A 6 -21.98 10.62 -1.03
N VAL A 7 -21.41 9.48 -1.45
CA VAL A 7 -19.97 9.24 -1.49
C VAL A 7 -19.25 10.11 -2.52
N THR A 8 -19.79 10.29 -3.74
CA THR A 8 -19.10 11.11 -4.76
C THR A 8 -19.07 12.61 -4.45
N LYS A 9 -19.90 13.07 -3.51
CA LYS A 9 -19.91 14.47 -3.03
C LYS A 9 -19.21 14.66 -1.68
N THR A 10 -18.81 13.60 -1.01
CA THR A 10 -18.14 13.68 0.29
C THR A 10 -16.79 13.01 0.21
N ARG A 11 -15.74 13.75 0.56
CA ARG A 11 -14.44 13.12 0.78
C ARG A 11 -14.63 12.12 1.90
N VAL A 12 -14.29 10.85 1.64
CA VAL A 12 -14.36 9.74 2.60
C VAL A 12 -12.96 9.16 2.80
N GLY A 13 -12.11 9.87 3.54
CA GLY A 13 -10.82 9.39 4.06
C GLY A 13 -9.79 10.51 4.04
N LEU A 14 -8.58 10.24 4.55
CA LEU A 14 -7.44 11.07 4.12
C LEU A 14 -7.06 10.73 2.67
N TRP A 15 -7.20 9.46 2.31
CA TRP A 15 -7.04 8.92 0.96
C TRP A 15 -8.41 8.50 0.43
N ASP A 16 -9.25 9.50 0.14
CA ASP A 16 -10.61 9.30 -0.37
C ASP A 16 -10.66 8.47 -1.66
N GLU A 17 -9.55 8.41 -2.39
CA GLU A 17 -9.37 7.63 -3.61
C GLU A 17 -9.12 6.13 -3.40
N SER A 18 -8.74 5.69 -2.19
CA SER A 18 -8.40 4.29 -1.91
C SER A 18 -9.27 3.71 -0.80
N GLU A 19 -9.40 4.40 0.32
CA GLU A 19 -10.02 3.84 1.52
C GLU A 19 -11.48 3.43 1.31
N ILE A 20 -12.24 4.23 0.58
CA ILE A 20 -13.62 3.87 0.25
C ILE A 20 -13.70 2.61 -0.62
N PHE A 21 -12.76 2.43 -1.54
CA PHE A 21 -12.72 1.26 -2.39
C PHE A 21 -12.26 0.03 -1.61
N VAL A 22 -11.35 0.18 -0.64
CA VAL A 22 -11.01 -0.89 0.32
C VAL A 22 -12.26 -1.35 1.07
N THR A 23 -13.00 -0.39 1.64
CA THR A 23 -14.27 -0.65 2.34
C THR A 23 -15.26 -1.39 1.45
N LEU A 24 -15.52 -0.87 0.25
CA LEU A 24 -16.46 -1.46 -0.69
C LEU A 24 -16.00 -2.84 -1.18
N PHE A 25 -14.70 -3.04 -1.34
CA PHE A 25 -14.12 -4.33 -1.72
C PHE A 25 -14.33 -5.38 -0.64
N TYR A 26 -14.04 -5.07 0.63
CA TYR A 26 -14.28 -6.00 1.75
C TYR A 26 -15.77 -6.30 1.91
N PHE A 27 -16.63 -5.27 1.84
CA PHE A 27 -18.07 -5.42 1.93
C PHE A 27 -18.64 -6.31 0.81
N SER A 28 -18.28 -6.03 -0.44
CA SER A 28 -18.75 -6.79 -1.60
C SER A 28 -18.24 -8.24 -1.59
N SER A 29 -17.01 -8.47 -1.14
CA SER A 29 -16.45 -9.81 -0.96
C SER A 29 -17.23 -10.61 0.08
N ALA A 30 -17.51 -10.01 1.24
CA ALA A 30 -18.27 -10.65 2.29
C ALA A 30 -19.71 -10.97 1.88
N LEU A 31 -20.42 -10.02 1.25
CA LEU A 31 -21.78 -10.24 0.76
C LEU A 31 -21.81 -11.32 -0.32
N THR A 32 -20.87 -11.29 -1.27
CA THR A 32 -20.83 -12.28 -2.35
C THR A 32 -20.61 -13.68 -1.81
N ALA A 33 -19.68 -13.84 -0.87
CA ALA A 33 -19.44 -15.12 -0.20
C ALA A 33 -20.65 -15.55 0.64
N PHE A 34 -21.28 -14.66 1.39
CA PHE A 34 -22.48 -14.94 2.17
C PHE A 34 -23.63 -15.44 1.27
N PHE A 35 -23.95 -14.72 0.20
CA PHE A 35 -24.98 -15.15 -0.75
C PHE A 35 -24.60 -16.45 -1.47
N ALA A 36 -23.34 -16.63 -1.86
CA ALA A 36 -22.87 -17.88 -2.43
C ALA A 36 -22.98 -19.05 -1.44
N LEU A 37 -22.76 -18.80 -0.14
CA LEU A 37 -22.92 -19.80 0.91
C LEU A 37 -24.39 -20.17 1.13
N LEU A 38 -25.30 -19.19 1.10
CA LEU A 38 -26.74 -19.44 1.22
C LEU A 38 -27.30 -20.19 0.01
N LEU A 39 -26.90 -19.80 -1.20
CA LEU A 39 -27.48 -20.33 -2.44
C LEU A 39 -26.77 -21.60 -2.95
N ARG A 40 -25.46 -21.72 -2.71
CA ARG A 40 -24.57 -22.72 -3.33
C ARG A 40 -23.40 -23.12 -2.41
N PRO A 41 -23.64 -23.59 -1.17
CA PRO A 41 -22.58 -23.82 -0.17
C PRO A 41 -21.54 -24.85 -0.65
N ARG A 42 -21.97 -25.89 -1.38
CA ARG A 42 -21.10 -26.93 -1.93
C ARG A 42 -20.18 -26.39 -3.02
N ALA A 43 -20.71 -25.60 -3.95
CA ALA A 43 -19.93 -25.00 -5.03
C ALA A 43 -18.92 -23.99 -4.49
N LEU A 44 -19.33 -23.15 -3.53
CA LEU A 44 -18.43 -22.22 -2.84
C LEU A 44 -17.29 -22.97 -2.12
N SER A 45 -17.64 -23.98 -1.32
CA SER A 45 -16.67 -24.78 -0.57
C SER A 45 -15.67 -25.49 -1.50
N HIS A 46 -16.17 -26.05 -2.60
CA HIS A 46 -15.31 -26.67 -3.61
C HIS A 46 -14.36 -25.65 -4.26
N ALA A 47 -14.86 -24.46 -4.63
CA ALA A 47 -14.05 -23.41 -5.22
C ALA A 47 -12.93 -22.96 -4.26
N LEU A 48 -13.24 -22.74 -2.98
CA LEU A 48 -12.26 -22.36 -1.95
C LEU A 48 -11.17 -23.42 -1.74
N CYS A 49 -11.47 -24.69 -2.03
CA CYS A 49 -10.50 -25.79 -1.94
C CYS A 49 -9.69 -26.01 -3.22
N THR A 50 -9.82 -25.14 -4.24
CA THR A 50 -8.97 -25.22 -5.43
C THR A 50 -7.55 -24.76 -5.11
N PRO A 51 -6.50 -25.38 -5.69
CA PRO A 51 -5.12 -25.02 -5.35
C PRO A 51 -4.75 -23.53 -5.47
N PRO A 52 -5.23 -22.77 -6.48
CA PRO A 52 -4.96 -21.33 -6.54
C PRO A 52 -5.56 -20.58 -5.35
N LEU A 53 -6.82 -20.83 -5.00
CA LEU A 53 -7.46 -20.14 -3.88
C LEU A 53 -6.90 -20.59 -2.53
N LEU A 54 -6.47 -21.85 -2.40
CA LEU A 54 -5.73 -22.32 -1.23
C LEU A 54 -4.40 -21.58 -1.06
N CYS A 55 -3.71 -21.16 -2.13
CA CYS A 55 -2.51 -20.32 -2.00
C CYS A 55 -2.85 -18.97 -1.35
N LEU A 56 -3.95 -18.32 -1.77
CA LEU A 56 -4.40 -17.05 -1.20
C LEU A 56 -4.88 -17.21 0.26
N ILE A 57 -5.63 -18.27 0.56
CA ILE A 57 -6.10 -18.59 1.92
C ILE A 57 -4.91 -18.91 2.83
N THR A 58 -3.91 -19.65 2.33
CA THR A 58 -2.68 -19.94 3.08
C THR A 58 -1.89 -18.67 3.33
N LEU A 59 -1.81 -17.77 2.34
CA LEU A 59 -1.17 -16.47 2.50
C LEU A 59 -1.89 -15.62 3.56
N PHE A 60 -3.22 -15.62 3.58
CA PHE A 60 -4.02 -15.00 4.66
C PHE A 60 -3.65 -15.55 6.04
N PHE A 61 -3.65 -16.88 6.23
CA PHE A 61 -3.38 -17.48 7.53
C PHE A 61 -1.94 -17.29 8.00
N ILE A 62 -0.96 -17.43 7.10
CA ILE A 62 0.45 -17.20 7.44
C ILE A 62 0.68 -15.73 7.78
N SER A 63 0.07 -14.81 7.03
CA SER A 63 0.17 -13.38 7.36
C SER A 63 -0.48 -13.05 8.70
N ALA A 64 -1.63 -13.64 9.01
CA ALA A 64 -2.31 -13.48 10.30
C ALA A 64 -1.50 -14.07 11.47
N LEU A 65 -0.75 -15.16 11.24
CA LEU A 65 0.14 -15.72 12.24
C LEU A 65 1.38 -14.84 12.44
N ALA A 66 1.99 -14.37 11.36
CA ALA A 66 3.14 -13.46 11.40
C ALA A 66 2.79 -12.13 12.09
N SER A 67 1.58 -11.59 11.87
CA SER A 67 1.17 -10.33 12.49
C SER A 67 1.09 -10.37 14.02
N LEU A 68 1.02 -11.56 14.64
CA LEU A 68 1.04 -11.68 16.11
C LEU A 68 2.37 -11.25 16.73
N VAL A 69 3.46 -11.26 15.95
CA VAL A 69 4.80 -10.85 16.41
C VAL A 69 5.24 -9.51 15.84
N HIS A 70 4.41 -8.88 15.00
CA HIS A 70 4.71 -7.59 14.41
C HIS A 70 4.37 -6.43 15.37
N PRO A 71 5.11 -5.32 15.34
CA PRO A 71 4.94 -4.22 16.28
C PRO A 71 3.62 -3.46 16.08
N VAL A 72 3.02 -3.56 14.88
CA VAL A 72 1.80 -2.83 14.50
C VAL A 72 0.83 -3.78 13.78
N PRO A 73 0.22 -4.76 14.48
CA PRO A 73 -0.60 -5.78 13.84
C PRO A 73 -1.77 -5.19 13.04
N GLY A 74 -2.40 -4.12 13.54
CA GLY A 74 -3.50 -3.45 12.85
C GLY A 74 -3.14 -2.94 11.46
N ALA A 75 -1.90 -2.45 11.26
CA ALA A 75 -1.42 -2.04 9.95
C ALA A 75 -1.36 -3.23 8.98
N ASP A 76 -0.96 -4.41 9.45
CA ASP A 76 -0.88 -5.59 8.59
C ASP A 76 -2.26 -6.03 8.10
N TRP A 77 -3.24 -6.05 9.00
CA TRP A 77 -4.58 -6.54 8.69
C TRP A 77 -5.24 -5.76 7.56
N PHE A 78 -5.12 -4.44 7.60
CA PHE A 78 -5.73 -3.52 6.63
C PHE A 78 -4.81 -3.13 5.48
N GLY A 79 -3.49 -3.23 5.67
CA GLY A 79 -2.50 -2.68 4.76
C GLY A 79 -2.34 -1.16 4.91
N PRO A 80 -1.49 -0.54 4.08
CA PRO A 80 -1.45 0.91 3.94
C PRO A 80 -2.82 1.42 3.49
N PRO A 81 -3.39 2.47 4.11
CA PRO A 81 -4.67 3.04 3.65
C PRO A 81 -4.62 3.48 2.18
N GLU A 82 -3.43 3.82 1.67
CA GLU A 82 -3.20 4.21 0.27
C GLU A 82 -3.47 3.08 -0.73
N THR A 83 -3.30 1.81 -0.33
CA THR A 83 -3.44 0.64 -1.24
C THR A 83 -4.43 -0.41 -0.77
N GLY A 84 -4.73 -0.49 0.52
CA GLY A 84 -5.46 -1.60 1.12
C GLY A 84 -4.78 -2.96 0.99
N ILE A 85 -3.50 -3.02 0.61
CA ILE A 85 -2.75 -4.27 0.46
C ILE A 85 -2.35 -4.77 1.85
N GLY A 86 -3.25 -5.53 2.46
CA GLY A 86 -3.09 -6.15 3.77
C GLY A 86 -3.61 -7.59 3.82
N ILE A 87 -3.63 -8.17 5.02
CA ILE A 87 -4.06 -9.56 5.24
C ILE A 87 -5.47 -9.81 4.70
N PHE A 88 -6.42 -8.90 4.98
CA PHE A 88 -7.82 -9.07 4.57
C PHE A 88 -8.01 -9.12 3.06
N MET A 89 -7.13 -8.48 2.29
CA MET A 89 -7.20 -8.49 0.83
C MET A 89 -7.11 -9.92 0.26
N TRP A 90 -6.27 -10.78 0.83
CA TRP A 90 -6.10 -12.16 0.36
C TRP A 90 -7.35 -13.01 0.58
N ALA A 91 -7.97 -12.87 1.76
CA ALA A 91 -9.24 -13.53 2.07
C ALA A 91 -10.38 -12.97 1.20
N ALA A 92 -10.45 -11.66 1.02
CA ALA A 92 -11.45 -10.99 0.19
C ALA A 92 -11.38 -11.46 -1.26
N THR A 93 -10.18 -11.46 -1.87
CA THR A 93 -9.98 -11.93 -3.25
C THR A 93 -10.34 -13.42 -3.39
N ALA A 94 -9.95 -14.28 -2.45
CA ALA A 94 -10.29 -15.70 -2.48
C ALA A 94 -11.81 -15.94 -2.38
N LEU A 95 -12.47 -15.27 -1.45
CA LEU A 95 -13.92 -15.36 -1.24
C LEU A 95 -14.71 -14.82 -2.43
N LEU A 96 -14.30 -13.67 -2.96
CA LEU A 96 -14.96 -13.04 -4.10
C LEU A 96 -14.81 -13.90 -5.36
N ALA A 97 -13.62 -14.43 -5.63
CA ALA A 97 -13.38 -15.34 -6.75
C ALA A 97 -14.16 -16.66 -6.60
N ALA A 98 -14.19 -17.24 -5.40
CA ALA A 98 -14.95 -18.46 -5.14
C ALA A 98 -16.46 -18.23 -5.26
N GLY A 99 -16.97 -17.11 -4.73
CA GLY A 99 -18.37 -16.72 -4.82
C GLY A 99 -18.81 -16.47 -6.26
N PHE A 100 -18.00 -15.73 -7.04
CA PHE A 100 -18.22 -15.57 -8.48
C PHE A 100 -18.20 -16.91 -9.21
N GLY A 101 -17.26 -17.80 -8.90
CA GLY A 101 -17.20 -19.15 -9.47
C GLY A 101 -18.47 -19.96 -9.18
N ALA A 102 -18.97 -19.92 -7.95
CA ALA A 102 -20.20 -20.59 -7.54
C ALA A 102 -21.44 -20.03 -8.26
N LEU A 103 -21.51 -18.71 -8.45
CA LEU A 103 -22.63 -18.04 -9.11
C LEU A 103 -22.59 -18.16 -10.64
N LEU A 104 -21.41 -18.21 -11.28
CA LEU A 104 -21.26 -18.35 -12.74
C LEU A 104 -21.87 -19.64 -13.28
N VAL A 105 -21.94 -20.66 -12.43
CA VAL A 105 -22.46 -21.99 -12.74
C VAL A 105 -23.99 -22.04 -12.56
N SER A 106 -24.60 -21.01 -11.98
CA SER A 106 -26.04 -20.94 -11.68
C SER A 106 -26.87 -20.22 -12.76
N SER A 107 -28.20 -20.19 -12.59
CA SER A 107 -29.11 -19.35 -13.38
C SER A 107 -28.97 -17.85 -13.07
N TYR A 108 -28.16 -17.47 -12.09
CA TYR A 108 -27.98 -16.09 -11.61
C TYR A 108 -26.87 -15.32 -12.34
N GLN A 109 -26.45 -15.77 -13.53
CA GLN A 109 -25.46 -15.07 -14.36
C GLN A 109 -25.79 -13.58 -14.61
N PRO A 110 -27.07 -13.15 -14.77
CA PRO A 110 -27.39 -11.74 -14.91
C PRO A 110 -26.95 -10.88 -13.71
N LEU A 111 -27.04 -11.40 -12.48
CA LEU A 111 -26.63 -10.67 -11.28
C LEU A 111 -25.12 -10.44 -11.22
N LEU A 112 -24.32 -11.38 -11.73
CA LEU A 112 -22.87 -11.22 -11.86
C LEU A 112 -22.49 -10.16 -12.88
N TRP A 113 -23.19 -10.13 -14.02
CA TRP A 113 -22.97 -9.11 -15.04
C TRP A 113 -23.37 -7.73 -14.55
N ILE A 114 -24.48 -7.62 -13.81
CA ILE A 114 -24.91 -6.36 -13.17
C ILE A 114 -23.86 -5.90 -12.15
N GLY A 115 -23.34 -6.80 -11.32
CA GLY A 115 -22.27 -6.48 -10.36
C GLY A 115 -21.01 -5.97 -11.05
N THR A 116 -20.54 -6.69 -12.07
CA THR A 116 -19.34 -6.33 -12.85
C THR A 116 -19.53 -5.00 -13.59
N LEU A 117 -20.71 -4.79 -14.18
CA LEU A 117 -21.08 -3.55 -14.86
C LEU A 117 -21.16 -2.38 -13.86
N ALA A 118 -21.71 -2.59 -12.67
CA ALA A 118 -21.76 -1.57 -11.62
C ALA A 118 -20.36 -1.15 -11.17
N THR A 119 -19.43 -2.10 -10.93
CA THR A 119 -18.02 -1.77 -10.66
C THR A 119 -17.38 -1.02 -11.83
N THR A 120 -17.74 -1.34 -13.08
CA THR A 120 -17.20 -0.70 -14.30
C THR A 120 -17.71 0.71 -14.49
N LEU A 121 -18.99 0.93 -14.24
CA LEU A 121 -19.58 2.25 -14.21
C LEU A 121 -18.98 3.09 -13.08
N LEU A 122 -18.73 2.51 -11.91
CA LEU A 122 -18.09 3.20 -10.81
C LEU A 122 -16.65 3.60 -11.15
N ALA A 123 -15.85 2.69 -11.69
CA ALA A 123 -14.51 3.01 -12.18
C ALA A 123 -14.55 4.13 -13.23
N GLY A 124 -15.50 4.06 -14.18
CA GLY A 124 -15.70 5.09 -15.20
C GLY A 124 -16.11 6.45 -14.65
N ILE A 125 -16.96 6.49 -13.62
CA ILE A 125 -17.35 7.73 -12.92
C ILE A 125 -16.15 8.33 -12.19
N CYS A 126 -15.33 7.50 -11.53
CA CYS A 126 -14.11 7.94 -10.86
C CYS A 126 -13.08 8.49 -11.85
N LEU A 127 -12.93 7.86 -13.02
CA LEU A 127 -12.12 8.38 -14.12
C LEU A 127 -12.67 9.71 -14.68
N SER A 128 -13.98 9.84 -14.83
CA SER A 128 -14.59 11.11 -15.29
C SER A 128 -14.35 12.24 -14.28
N ALA A 129 -14.49 11.95 -12.98
CA ALA A 129 -14.20 12.90 -11.91
C ALA A 129 -12.71 13.29 -11.85
N ALA A 130 -11.81 12.36 -12.18
CA ALA A 130 -10.37 12.58 -12.27
C ALA A 130 -9.94 13.53 -13.39
N TYR A 131 -10.69 13.57 -14.49
CA TYR A 131 -10.39 14.40 -15.66
C TYR A 131 -11.04 15.80 -15.63
N GLY A 132 -11.93 16.06 -14.68
CA GLY A 132 -12.48 17.40 -14.49
C GLY A 132 -11.43 18.33 -13.90
N GLN A 133 -10.91 19.29 -14.68
CA GLN A 133 -9.91 20.29 -14.26
C GLN A 133 -10.31 21.17 -13.04
N HIS A 134 -11.53 21.00 -12.52
CA HIS A 134 -12.07 21.73 -11.38
C HIS A 134 -12.56 20.83 -10.24
N SER A 135 -12.37 19.51 -10.31
CA SER A 135 -12.66 18.68 -9.15
C SER A 135 -11.58 18.95 -8.10
N THR A 136 -12.02 19.35 -6.91
CA THR A 136 -11.15 19.47 -5.74
C THR A 136 -10.58 18.11 -5.32
N ILE A 137 -11.04 17.02 -5.94
CA ILE A 137 -10.50 15.68 -5.78
C ILE A 137 -9.35 15.57 -6.79
N GLN A 138 -8.13 15.91 -6.36
CA GLN A 138 -6.91 15.65 -7.13
C GLN A 138 -6.63 14.15 -7.14
N THR A 139 -7.45 13.40 -7.87
CA THR A 139 -7.22 11.98 -8.09
C THR A 139 -5.80 11.78 -8.58
N HIS A 140 -5.00 10.93 -7.92
CA HIS A 140 -3.73 10.48 -8.49
C HIS A 140 -3.99 10.05 -9.95
N ASN A 141 -3.01 10.17 -10.86
CA ASN A 141 -3.18 9.78 -12.27
C ASN A 141 -3.53 8.27 -12.39
N PHE A 142 -4.81 7.89 -12.22
CA PHE A 142 -5.31 6.51 -12.00
C PHE A 142 -5.31 5.64 -13.26
N ASN A 143 -4.96 6.22 -14.40
CA ASN A 143 -5.02 5.51 -15.66
C ASN A 143 -4.22 4.20 -15.61
N SER A 144 -3.07 4.17 -14.92
CA SER A 144 -2.21 2.98 -14.88
C SER A 144 -2.89 1.71 -14.33
N PHE A 145 -3.90 1.86 -13.47
CA PHE A 145 -4.64 0.74 -12.88
C PHE A 145 -5.71 0.16 -13.80
N LEU A 146 -6.14 0.92 -14.80
CA LEU A 146 -7.00 0.39 -15.87
C LEU A 146 -6.38 -0.80 -16.58
N GLY A 147 -5.05 -0.94 -16.55
CA GLY A 147 -4.35 -2.12 -17.05
C GLY A 147 -4.93 -3.43 -16.51
N TYR A 148 -5.24 -3.52 -15.21
CA TYR A 148 -5.81 -4.73 -14.58
C TYR A 148 -7.23 -5.03 -15.10
N ALA A 149 -8.06 -4.00 -15.25
CA ALA A 149 -9.40 -4.14 -15.84
C ALA A 149 -9.32 -4.57 -17.31
N GLY A 150 -8.40 -3.99 -18.08
CA GLY A 150 -8.15 -4.36 -19.47
C GLY A 150 -7.70 -5.81 -19.62
N ILE A 151 -6.78 -6.29 -18.76
CA ILE A 151 -6.36 -7.70 -18.70
C ILE A 151 -7.58 -8.60 -18.47
N THR A 152 -8.46 -8.24 -17.52
CA THR A 152 -9.68 -8.99 -17.24
C THR A 152 -10.60 -9.07 -18.46
N LEU A 153 -10.81 -7.95 -19.17
CA LEU A 153 -11.63 -7.93 -20.39
C LEU A 153 -11.04 -8.79 -21.51
N LEU A 154 -9.72 -8.79 -21.69
CA LEU A 154 -9.06 -9.69 -22.65
C LEU A 154 -9.38 -11.17 -22.35
N VAL A 155 -9.41 -11.54 -21.07
CA VAL A 155 -9.75 -12.90 -20.63
C VAL A 155 -11.24 -13.18 -20.85
N CYS A 156 -12.12 -12.27 -20.45
CA CYS A 156 -13.58 -12.34 -20.64
C CYS A 156 -13.97 -12.57 -22.11
N SER A 157 -13.26 -11.93 -23.05
CA SER A 157 -13.53 -12.08 -24.49
C SER A 157 -13.59 -13.54 -24.93
N ARG A 158 -12.77 -14.42 -24.33
CA ARG A 158 -12.67 -15.85 -24.68
C ARG A 158 -13.86 -16.69 -24.20
N PHE A 159 -14.70 -16.14 -23.33
CA PHE A 159 -15.86 -16.84 -22.77
C PHE A 159 -17.19 -16.43 -23.42
N PHE A 160 -17.20 -15.38 -24.24
CA PHE A 160 -18.38 -15.01 -25.03
C PHE A 160 -18.55 -15.94 -26.23
N LYS A 161 -19.75 -16.50 -26.39
CA LYS A 161 -20.12 -17.30 -27.57
C LYS A 161 -20.38 -16.41 -28.78
N ASP A 162 -21.06 -15.29 -28.56
CA ASP A 162 -21.37 -14.32 -29.61
C ASP A 162 -20.11 -13.59 -30.08
N THR A 163 -19.95 -13.53 -31.40
CA THR A 163 -18.77 -12.97 -32.07
C THR A 163 -18.64 -11.47 -31.82
N VAL A 164 -19.76 -10.73 -31.84
CA VAL A 164 -19.76 -9.29 -31.60
C VAL A 164 -19.31 -9.00 -30.18
N HIS A 165 -19.90 -9.64 -29.17
CA HIS A 165 -19.52 -9.45 -27.76
C HIS A 165 -18.06 -9.84 -27.50
N ARG A 166 -17.59 -10.94 -28.10
CA ARG A 166 -16.18 -11.36 -28.01
C ARG A 166 -15.24 -10.28 -28.54
N TYR A 167 -15.45 -9.79 -29.76
CA TYR A 167 -14.55 -8.80 -30.35
C TYR A 167 -14.69 -7.44 -29.68
N SER A 168 -15.89 -7.01 -29.30
CA SER A 168 -16.08 -5.78 -28.52
C SER A 168 -15.33 -5.84 -27.21
N CYS A 169 -15.43 -6.95 -26.46
CA CYS A 169 -14.71 -7.11 -25.19
C CYS A 169 -13.19 -7.15 -25.39
N LEU A 170 -12.70 -7.79 -26.47
CA LEU A 170 -11.29 -7.80 -26.84
C LEU A 170 -10.78 -6.39 -27.18
N ILE A 171 -11.50 -5.65 -28.02
CA ILE A 171 -11.14 -4.30 -28.47
C ILE A 171 -11.18 -3.34 -27.27
N ILE A 172 -12.24 -3.36 -26.48
CA ILE A 172 -12.35 -2.52 -25.27
C ILE A 172 -11.21 -2.86 -24.31
N GLY A 173 -10.94 -4.14 -24.04
CA GLY A 173 -9.83 -4.54 -23.17
C GLY A 173 -8.47 -4.05 -23.65
N ALA A 174 -8.18 -4.18 -24.96
CA ALA A 174 -6.94 -3.69 -25.54
C ALA A 174 -6.84 -2.16 -25.48
N LEU A 175 -7.92 -1.45 -25.81
CA LEU A 175 -7.98 0.01 -25.70
C LEU A 175 -7.80 0.47 -24.25
N THR A 176 -8.44 -0.19 -23.29
CA THR A 176 -8.28 0.09 -21.86
C THR A 176 -6.82 -0.04 -21.42
N ILE A 177 -6.09 -1.06 -21.89
CA ILE A 177 -4.65 -1.20 -21.62
C ILE A 177 -3.86 -0.06 -22.27
N ILE A 178 -4.15 0.31 -23.52
CA ILE A 178 -3.47 1.41 -24.21
C ILE A 178 -3.71 2.74 -23.48
N PHE A 179 -4.96 3.05 -23.16
CA PHE A 179 -5.33 4.26 -22.43
C PHE A 179 -4.84 4.28 -20.99
N SER A 180 -4.56 3.11 -20.40
CA SER A 180 -3.96 3.05 -19.06
C SER A 180 -2.60 3.71 -18.98
N LYS A 181 -1.88 3.82 -20.12
CA LYS A 181 -0.48 4.26 -20.18
C LYS A 181 0.45 3.45 -19.26
N ASN A 182 0.02 2.25 -18.84
CA ASN A 182 0.84 1.34 -18.06
C ASN A 182 1.84 0.63 -18.98
N ALA A 183 3.05 1.16 -19.05
CA ALA A 183 4.11 0.65 -19.90
C ALA A 183 4.41 -0.84 -19.64
N THR A 184 4.36 -1.29 -18.38
CA THR A 184 4.60 -2.69 -18.04
C THR A 184 3.54 -3.60 -18.66
N THR A 185 2.26 -3.27 -18.53
CA THR A 185 1.19 -4.06 -19.13
C THR A 185 1.32 -4.11 -20.66
N LEU A 186 1.68 -3.00 -21.29
CA LEU A 186 1.89 -2.92 -22.74
C LEU A 186 3.07 -3.79 -23.20
N LEU A 187 4.21 -3.71 -22.51
CA LEU A 187 5.38 -4.57 -22.78
C LEU A 187 5.04 -6.04 -22.54
N GLY A 188 4.29 -6.34 -21.48
CA GLY A 188 3.76 -7.67 -21.20
C GLY A 188 2.90 -8.22 -22.34
N MET A 189 2.01 -7.40 -22.92
CA MET A 189 1.25 -7.79 -24.11
C MET A 189 2.16 -8.08 -25.30
N GLY A 190 3.16 -7.23 -25.53
CA GLY A 190 4.16 -7.43 -26.58
C GLY A 190 4.93 -8.76 -26.43
N ALA A 191 5.31 -9.13 -25.21
CA ALA A 191 5.99 -10.39 -24.90
C ALA A 191 5.04 -11.62 -24.95
N LEU A 192 3.76 -11.43 -24.60
CA LEU A 192 2.77 -12.50 -24.57
C LEU A 192 2.50 -13.09 -25.96
N ILE A 193 2.42 -12.26 -27.00
CA ILE A 193 2.12 -12.71 -28.38
C ILE A 193 3.12 -13.76 -28.89
N PRO A 194 4.45 -13.53 -28.89
CA PRO A 194 5.41 -14.55 -29.34
C PRO A 194 5.44 -15.77 -28.41
N LEU A 195 5.21 -15.61 -27.11
CA LEU A 195 5.10 -16.75 -26.18
C LEU A 195 3.91 -17.66 -26.52
N LEU A 196 2.73 -17.08 -26.77
CA LEU A 196 1.56 -17.84 -27.19
C LEU A 196 1.82 -18.57 -28.51
N TRP A 197 2.39 -17.88 -29.51
CA TRP A 197 2.78 -18.49 -30.78
C TRP A 197 3.78 -19.64 -30.62
N PHE A 198 4.77 -19.48 -29.74
CA PHE A 198 5.73 -20.53 -29.43
C PHE A 198 5.04 -21.74 -28.76
N PHE A 199 4.19 -21.51 -27.77
CA PHE A 199 3.50 -22.57 -27.03
C PHE A 199 2.48 -23.35 -27.85
N ASP A 200 1.86 -22.73 -28.86
CA ASP A 200 0.92 -23.39 -29.77
C ASP A 200 1.57 -24.49 -30.63
N LYS A 201 2.91 -24.55 -30.69
CA LYS A 201 3.66 -25.62 -31.37
C LYS A 201 3.72 -26.93 -30.56
N PHE A 202 3.33 -26.91 -29.28
CA PHE A 202 3.47 -28.06 -28.38
C PHE A 202 2.11 -28.68 -28.00
N LYS A 203 2.09 -30.00 -27.79
CA LYS A 203 0.92 -30.70 -27.26
C LYS A 203 0.65 -30.30 -25.81
N ASP A 204 -0.61 -30.41 -25.42
CA ASP A 204 -1.18 -29.93 -24.16
C ASP A 204 -0.39 -30.22 -22.86
N PRO A 205 0.10 -31.46 -22.57
CA PRO A 205 0.82 -31.68 -21.32
C PRO A 205 2.17 -30.94 -21.27
N LEU A 206 2.88 -30.84 -22.41
CA LEU A 206 4.14 -30.11 -22.51
C LEU A 206 3.89 -28.60 -22.56
N LYS A 207 2.92 -28.15 -23.35
CA LYS A 207 2.47 -26.75 -23.40
C LYS A 207 2.17 -26.21 -22.01
N ARG A 208 1.40 -26.95 -21.20
CA ARG A 208 1.09 -26.58 -19.81
C ARG A 208 2.34 -26.43 -18.94
N ARG A 209 3.29 -27.37 -19.03
CA ARG A 209 4.55 -27.31 -18.26
C ARG A 209 5.38 -26.09 -18.65
N LEU A 210 5.52 -25.84 -19.95
CA LEU A 210 6.25 -24.67 -20.46
C LEU A 210 5.60 -23.35 -20.03
N GLN A 211 4.27 -23.26 -20.07
CA GLN A 211 3.54 -22.11 -19.57
C GLN A 211 3.80 -21.88 -18.07
N ILE A 212 3.72 -22.92 -17.23
CA ILE A 212 4.03 -22.81 -15.79
C ILE A 212 5.48 -22.39 -15.57
N LEU A 213 6.44 -23.01 -16.26
CA LEU A 213 7.85 -22.65 -16.16
C LEU A 213 8.08 -21.19 -16.56
N SER A 214 7.39 -20.69 -17.58
CA SER A 214 7.50 -19.28 -17.96
C SER A 214 6.96 -18.35 -16.87
N LEU A 215 5.86 -18.70 -16.19
CA LEU A 215 5.36 -17.92 -15.06
C LEU A 215 6.34 -17.92 -13.88
N ILE A 216 6.97 -19.06 -13.60
CA ILE A 216 8.01 -19.18 -12.58
C ILE A 216 9.22 -18.29 -12.91
N ALA A 217 9.60 -18.23 -14.20
CA ALA A 217 10.72 -17.41 -14.66
C ALA A 217 10.40 -15.90 -14.73
N THR A 218 9.13 -15.50 -14.82
CA THR A 218 8.74 -14.10 -15.03
C THR A 218 9.27 -13.14 -13.95
N PRO A 219 9.10 -13.37 -12.63
CA PRO A 219 9.60 -12.43 -11.61
C PRO A 219 11.11 -12.19 -11.71
N PHE A 220 11.87 -13.26 -11.94
CA PHE A 220 13.33 -13.17 -12.10
C PHE A 220 13.72 -12.44 -13.38
N SER A 221 12.99 -12.68 -14.47
CA SER A 221 13.23 -12.03 -15.76
C SER A 221 12.92 -10.53 -15.70
N VAL A 222 11.85 -10.15 -15.00
CA VAL A 222 11.51 -8.75 -14.76
C VAL A 222 12.59 -8.07 -13.91
N ALA A 223 12.95 -8.66 -12.77
CA ALA A 223 13.98 -8.09 -11.92
C ALA A 223 15.31 -7.95 -12.67
N ALA A 224 15.72 -8.97 -13.44
CA ALA A 224 16.91 -8.89 -14.28
C ALA A 224 16.81 -7.76 -15.32
N ALA A 225 15.67 -7.61 -16.00
CA ALA A 225 15.45 -6.53 -16.96
C ALA A 225 15.52 -5.15 -16.28
N GLU A 226 14.91 -4.98 -15.11
CA GLU A 226 14.99 -3.72 -14.36
C GLU A 226 16.43 -3.38 -14.00
N HIS A 227 17.20 -4.33 -13.46
CA HIS A 227 18.61 -4.09 -13.12
C HIS A 227 19.48 -3.80 -14.36
N LEU A 228 19.29 -4.53 -15.47
CA LEU A 228 20.09 -4.36 -16.68
C LEU A 228 19.77 -3.08 -17.46
N PHE A 229 18.51 -2.64 -17.44
CA PHE A 229 18.06 -1.48 -18.22
C PHE A 229 17.81 -0.23 -17.37
N SER A 230 17.94 -0.30 -16.04
CA SER A 230 17.78 0.88 -15.18
C SER A 230 18.83 1.95 -15.47
N SER A 231 18.37 3.20 -15.52
CA SER A 231 19.26 4.36 -15.69
C SER A 231 18.56 5.60 -15.13
N PRO A 232 19.20 6.37 -14.23
CA PRO A 232 18.59 7.59 -13.70
C PRO A 232 18.30 8.62 -14.81
N ALA A 233 19.10 8.65 -15.87
CA ALA A 233 18.96 9.61 -16.97
C ALA A 233 17.97 9.16 -18.07
N ARG A 234 17.92 7.86 -18.39
CA ARG A 234 17.11 7.34 -19.51
C ARG A 234 15.80 6.68 -19.07
N PHE A 235 15.84 5.98 -17.93
CA PHE A 235 14.72 5.19 -17.43
C PHE A 235 14.54 5.40 -15.92
N PRO A 236 14.22 6.64 -15.49
CA PRO A 236 14.14 6.99 -14.07
C PRO A 236 13.14 6.12 -13.30
N SER A 237 12.06 5.67 -13.94
CA SER A 237 11.10 4.77 -13.31
C SER A 237 11.64 3.36 -13.05
N LEU A 238 12.48 2.81 -13.93
CA LEU A 238 13.16 1.53 -13.67
C LEU A 238 14.25 1.70 -12.60
N TRP A 239 14.97 2.82 -12.63
CA TRP A 239 15.93 3.17 -11.59
C TRP A 239 15.27 3.26 -10.21
N SER A 240 14.12 3.93 -10.10
CA SER A 240 13.33 3.98 -8.88
C SER A 240 12.96 2.59 -8.37
N ARG A 241 12.54 1.67 -9.23
CA ARG A 241 12.21 0.29 -8.83
C ARG A 241 13.44 -0.47 -8.31
N VAL A 242 14.59 -0.32 -8.97
CA VAL A 242 15.85 -0.90 -8.52
C VAL A 242 16.26 -0.36 -7.14
N LEU A 243 16.06 0.94 -6.86
CA LEU A 243 16.26 1.49 -5.52
C LEU A 243 15.32 0.85 -4.50
N SER A 244 14.03 0.71 -4.82
CA SER A 244 13.07 0.01 -3.95
C SER A 244 13.47 -1.45 -3.69
N HIS A 245 14.05 -2.14 -4.68
CA HIS A 245 14.60 -3.48 -4.49
C HIS A 245 15.75 -3.46 -3.49
N TYR A 246 16.69 -2.52 -3.61
CA TYR A 246 17.78 -2.40 -2.66
C TYR A 246 17.30 -2.10 -1.25
N ILE A 247 16.30 -1.24 -1.06
CA ILE A 247 15.70 -0.99 0.26
C ILE A 247 15.30 -2.31 0.95
N VAL A 248 14.54 -3.17 0.26
CA VAL A 248 14.09 -4.46 0.80
C VAL A 248 15.27 -5.43 1.01
N LEU A 249 16.19 -5.51 0.06
CA LEU A 249 17.33 -6.43 0.14
C LEU A 249 18.34 -6.05 1.23
N PHE A 250 18.59 -4.77 1.45
CA PHE A 250 19.42 -4.29 2.56
C PHE A 250 18.75 -4.58 3.89
N ASP A 251 17.44 -4.38 4.00
CA ASP A 251 16.69 -4.70 5.21
C ASP A 251 16.76 -6.20 5.57
N LEU A 252 16.59 -7.08 4.57
CA LEU A 252 16.75 -8.52 4.71
C LEU A 252 18.18 -8.92 5.13
N LYS A 253 19.20 -8.20 4.67
CA LYS A 253 20.60 -8.44 5.02
C LYS A 253 20.88 -8.07 6.47
N GLU A 254 20.35 -6.94 6.94
CA GLU A 254 20.55 -6.46 8.32
C GLU A 254 19.71 -7.24 9.34
N HIS A 255 18.56 -7.75 8.91
CA HIS A 255 17.62 -8.46 9.75
C HIS A 255 17.24 -9.80 9.12
N PRO A 256 18.11 -10.83 9.21
CA PRO A 256 17.89 -12.11 8.53
C PRO A 256 16.61 -12.85 8.94
N TRP A 257 16.05 -12.55 10.11
CA TRP A 257 14.78 -13.15 10.58
C TRP A 257 13.58 -12.75 9.69
N ILE A 258 13.67 -11.63 8.96
CA ILE A 258 12.64 -11.17 8.01
C ILE A 258 12.45 -12.22 6.90
N TRP A 259 13.47 -12.99 6.52
CA TRP A 259 13.32 -14.09 5.55
C TRP A 259 12.28 -15.13 5.98
N ALA A 260 12.08 -15.32 7.29
CA ALA A 260 11.14 -16.31 7.81
C ALA A 260 9.76 -15.71 8.08
N TRP A 261 9.69 -14.52 8.69
CA TRP A 261 8.45 -13.96 9.22
C TRP A 261 8.01 -12.66 8.57
N GLY A 262 8.88 -11.99 7.82
CA GLY A 262 8.62 -10.64 7.31
C GLY A 262 8.56 -9.59 8.43
N ARG A 263 8.18 -8.37 8.07
CA ARG A 263 7.90 -7.22 8.94
C ARG A 263 6.42 -6.85 8.98
N GLY A 264 5.59 -7.54 8.21
CA GLY A 264 4.17 -7.21 8.08
C GLY A 264 3.84 -6.39 6.83
N TRP A 265 2.55 -6.42 6.47
CA TRP A 265 2.05 -5.77 5.27
C TRP A 265 2.10 -4.24 5.41
N GLY A 266 2.57 -3.57 4.36
CA GLY A 266 2.68 -2.13 4.33
C GLY A 266 3.89 -1.55 5.07
N SER A 267 4.82 -2.39 5.56
CA SER A 267 6.04 -1.97 6.25
C SER A 267 7.09 -1.30 5.36
N PHE A 268 6.86 -1.21 4.04
CA PHE A 268 7.82 -0.67 3.10
C PHE A 268 8.19 0.79 3.40
N THR A 269 7.24 1.62 3.82
CA THR A 269 7.51 3.03 4.16
C THR A 269 8.54 3.15 5.27
N GLU A 270 8.43 2.31 6.30
CA GLU A 270 9.36 2.26 7.42
C GLU A 270 10.73 1.74 6.97
N GLN A 271 10.77 0.72 6.10
CA GLN A 271 12.01 0.23 5.49
C GLN A 271 12.66 1.30 4.62
N LEU A 272 11.88 2.05 3.85
CA LEU A 272 12.36 3.14 3.01
C LEU A 272 13.04 4.21 3.86
N PHE A 273 12.44 4.64 4.96
CA PHE A 273 13.08 5.62 5.86
C PHE A 273 14.33 5.08 6.54
N ALA A 274 14.36 3.78 6.88
CA ALA A 274 15.50 3.16 7.53
C ALA A 274 16.66 2.90 6.57
N GLN A 275 16.39 2.39 5.37
CA GLN A 275 17.44 1.85 4.52
C GLN A 275 17.93 2.86 3.47
N TYR A 276 17.16 3.91 3.17
CA TYR A 276 17.50 4.86 2.11
C TYR A 276 18.88 5.55 2.28
N PRO A 277 19.26 6.04 3.47
CA PRO A 277 20.60 6.60 3.67
C PRO A 277 21.73 5.61 3.43
N LYS A 278 21.50 4.33 3.73
CA LYS A 278 22.52 3.27 3.62
C LYS A 278 22.83 2.90 2.17
N ILE A 279 21.93 3.23 1.25
CA ILE A 279 22.14 3.04 -0.19
C ILE A 279 22.61 4.33 -0.88
N GLY A 280 23.14 5.30 -0.13
CA GLY A 280 23.65 6.58 -0.65
C GLY A 280 22.56 7.61 -0.94
N GLY A 281 21.33 7.34 -0.48
CA GLY A 281 20.24 8.30 -0.52
C GLY A 281 20.46 9.44 0.45
N THR A 282 20.14 10.66 0.05
CA THR A 282 20.15 11.83 0.92
C THR A 282 18.73 12.35 1.04
N PHE A 283 18.25 12.58 2.25
CA PHE A 283 16.95 13.24 2.46
C PHE A 283 17.04 14.77 2.27
N ILE A 284 18.25 15.30 2.41
CA ILE A 284 18.51 16.74 2.51
C ILE A 284 19.52 17.16 1.48
N GLN A 285 19.19 18.24 0.79
CA GLN A 285 20.11 18.96 -0.06
C GLN A 285 20.07 20.43 0.33
N ASN A 286 21.25 21.05 0.48
CA ASN A 286 21.39 22.46 0.84
C ASN A 286 20.63 22.89 2.11
N GLY A 287 20.43 21.96 3.06
CA GLY A 287 19.74 22.23 4.31
C GLY A 287 18.22 22.26 4.23
N GLN A 288 17.64 21.87 3.10
CA GLN A 288 16.21 21.75 2.90
C GLN A 288 15.83 20.29 2.65
N TRP A 289 14.59 19.94 2.99
CA TRP A 289 14.01 18.65 2.60
C TRP A 289 13.87 18.61 1.09
N HIS A 290 14.81 17.89 0.47
CA HIS A 290 14.92 17.77 -0.96
C HIS A 290 15.60 16.44 -1.26
N PRO A 291 14.90 15.31 -1.01
CA PRO A 291 15.50 14.02 -1.21
C PRO A 291 15.91 13.85 -2.67
N ASN A 292 17.08 13.24 -2.90
CA ASN A 292 17.62 13.00 -4.25
C ASN A 292 16.91 11.89 -5.02
N TRP A 293 15.82 11.37 -4.48
CA TRP A 293 14.95 10.39 -5.11
C TRP A 293 13.49 10.86 -5.03
N ASP A 294 12.83 10.87 -6.18
CA ASP A 294 11.46 11.32 -6.36
C ASP A 294 10.45 10.50 -5.56
N ALA A 295 10.72 9.21 -5.31
CA ALA A 295 9.85 8.35 -4.50
C ALA A 295 9.58 8.93 -3.10
N LEU A 296 10.59 9.53 -2.49
CA LEU A 296 10.45 10.17 -1.16
C LEU A 296 9.73 11.51 -1.21
N GLN A 297 9.75 12.18 -2.37
CA GLN A 297 9.00 13.42 -2.59
C GLN A 297 7.51 13.11 -2.79
N ARG A 298 7.20 11.96 -3.41
CA ARG A 298 5.84 11.47 -3.63
C ARG A 298 5.24 10.70 -2.46
N PHE A 299 6.02 10.44 -1.41
CA PHE A 299 5.64 9.56 -0.31
C PHE A 299 5.27 8.16 -0.78
N ASP A 300 6.09 7.57 -1.67
CA ASP A 300 5.90 6.20 -2.14
C ASP A 300 5.77 5.25 -0.92
N PHE A 301 4.64 4.55 -0.85
CA PHE A 301 4.22 3.73 0.30
C PHE A 301 4.37 2.21 0.06
N HIS A 302 5.09 1.84 -1.00
CA HIS A 302 5.22 0.47 -1.49
C HIS A 302 6.40 0.35 -2.47
N SER A 303 6.93 -0.85 -2.62
CA SER A 303 8.11 -1.20 -3.41
C SER A 303 7.89 -1.24 -4.91
N HIS A 304 6.65 -1.05 -5.38
CA HIS A 304 6.22 -1.31 -6.76
C HIS A 304 6.49 -2.75 -7.25
N ASN A 305 6.69 -3.71 -6.35
CA ASN A 305 6.88 -5.11 -6.70
C ASN A 305 6.15 -6.00 -5.69
N GLY A 306 5.02 -6.59 -6.10
CA GLY A 306 4.19 -7.41 -5.22
C GLY A 306 4.89 -8.63 -4.63
N PHE A 307 5.97 -9.13 -5.25
CA PHE A 307 6.78 -10.22 -4.69
C PHE A 307 7.68 -9.73 -3.56
N LEU A 308 8.25 -8.53 -3.71
CA LEU A 308 9.02 -7.90 -2.63
C LEU A 308 8.09 -7.46 -1.49
N GLU A 309 6.89 -6.95 -1.78
CA GLU A 309 5.89 -6.71 -0.74
C GLU A 309 5.56 -7.99 0.03
N ALA A 310 5.32 -9.11 -0.68
CA ALA A 310 5.04 -10.38 -0.02
C ALA A 310 6.23 -10.92 0.79
N LEU A 311 7.46 -10.74 0.28
CA LEU A 311 8.69 -11.10 0.98
C LEU A 311 8.89 -10.27 2.24
N SER A 312 8.72 -8.95 2.12
CA SER A 312 8.75 -8.02 3.24
C SER A 312 7.62 -8.26 4.23
N ALA A 313 6.46 -8.72 3.81
CA ALA A 313 5.32 -8.91 4.69
C ALA A 313 5.38 -10.21 5.50
N VAL A 314 5.73 -11.34 4.87
CA VAL A 314 5.64 -12.67 5.49
C VAL A 314 6.84 -13.58 5.18
N GLY A 315 7.98 -13.01 4.80
CA GLY A 315 9.17 -13.76 4.44
C GLY A 315 9.02 -14.56 3.14
N ILE A 316 9.89 -15.54 2.94
CA ILE A 316 10.02 -16.30 1.68
C ILE A 316 8.75 -17.07 1.29
N LEU A 317 7.90 -17.39 2.28
CA LEU A 317 6.63 -18.06 2.01
C LEU A 317 5.67 -17.20 1.20
N GLY A 318 5.71 -15.87 1.39
CA GLY A 318 4.90 -14.91 0.64
C GLY A 318 5.07 -15.01 -0.88
N PRO A 319 6.26 -14.72 -1.44
CA PRO A 319 6.50 -14.80 -2.87
C PRO A 319 6.32 -16.21 -3.42
N LEU A 320 6.62 -17.26 -2.65
CA LEU A 320 6.37 -18.65 -3.06
C LEU A 320 4.88 -18.95 -3.21
N LEU A 321 4.03 -18.47 -2.30
CA LEU A 321 2.58 -18.62 -2.38
C LEU A 321 1.98 -17.80 -3.54
N LEU A 322 2.49 -16.59 -3.80
CA LEU A 322 2.09 -15.82 -4.98
C LEU A 322 2.48 -16.53 -6.28
N LEU A 323 3.69 -17.07 -6.35
CA LEU A 323 4.14 -17.85 -7.52
C LEU A 323 3.30 -19.13 -7.70
N GLY A 324 3.00 -19.79 -6.58
CA GLY A 324 2.11 -20.95 -6.51
C GLY A 324 0.71 -20.60 -7.01
N PHE A 325 0.16 -19.47 -6.61
CA PHE A 325 -1.14 -18.97 -7.06
C PHE A 325 -1.20 -18.83 -8.60
N TYR A 326 -0.28 -18.07 -9.22
CA TYR A 326 -0.27 -17.88 -10.67
C TYR A 326 -0.03 -19.18 -11.44
N SER A 327 0.91 -20.00 -10.96
CA SER A 327 1.23 -21.30 -11.57
C SER A 327 0.05 -22.26 -11.48
N ALA A 328 -0.64 -22.28 -10.33
CA ALA A 328 -1.79 -23.14 -10.10
C ALA A 328 -3.00 -22.74 -10.96
N LEU A 329 -3.19 -21.46 -11.29
CA LEU A 329 -4.26 -21.03 -12.20
C LEU A 329 -4.16 -21.76 -13.54
N VAL A 330 -2.96 -21.86 -14.11
CA VAL A 330 -2.72 -22.58 -15.37
C VAL A 330 -2.73 -24.10 -15.16
N GLY A 331 -2.10 -24.56 -14.08
CA GLY A 331 -1.98 -25.99 -13.77
C GLY A 331 -3.33 -26.68 -13.54
N CYS A 332 -4.28 -25.96 -12.92
CA CYS A 332 -5.59 -26.47 -12.53
C CYS A 332 -6.71 -26.08 -13.51
N ALA A 333 -6.49 -25.13 -14.42
CA ALA A 333 -7.50 -24.77 -15.41
C ALA A 333 -7.86 -25.96 -16.33
N PRO A 334 -9.16 -26.15 -16.64
CA PRO A 334 -9.60 -27.07 -17.68
C PRO A 334 -8.89 -26.80 -19.01
N ALA A 335 -8.61 -27.82 -19.82
CA ALA A 335 -7.79 -27.70 -21.04
C ALA A 335 -8.23 -26.54 -21.97
N HIS A 336 -9.54 -26.38 -22.18
CA HIS A 336 -10.11 -25.30 -23.00
C HIS A 336 -9.98 -23.89 -22.39
N LYS A 337 -9.66 -23.77 -21.10
CA LYS A 337 -9.47 -22.50 -20.37
C LYS A 337 -8.01 -22.19 -20.06
N ARG A 338 -7.06 -23.09 -20.35
CA ARG A 338 -5.65 -22.92 -20.00
C ARG A 338 -5.00 -21.73 -20.68
N THR A 339 -5.25 -21.52 -21.97
CA THR A 339 -4.72 -20.34 -22.67
C THR A 339 -5.24 -19.03 -22.04
N PRO A 340 -6.56 -18.83 -21.82
CA PRO A 340 -7.04 -17.69 -21.03
C PRO A 340 -6.42 -17.57 -19.63
N ALA A 341 -6.28 -18.67 -18.90
CA ALA A 341 -5.64 -18.69 -17.58
C ALA A 341 -4.18 -18.23 -17.64
N TYR A 342 -3.44 -18.65 -18.67
CA TYR A 342 -2.06 -18.24 -18.89
C TYR A 342 -1.97 -16.76 -19.28
N ILE A 343 -2.82 -16.27 -20.17
CA ILE A 343 -2.89 -14.85 -20.56
C ILE A 343 -3.12 -13.99 -19.32
N PHE A 344 -4.13 -14.33 -18.52
CA PHE A 344 -4.42 -13.65 -17.26
C PHE A 344 -3.20 -13.67 -16.34
N SER A 345 -2.69 -14.87 -16.03
CA SER A 345 -1.62 -15.05 -15.05
C SER A 345 -0.35 -14.33 -15.46
N PHE A 346 0.04 -14.39 -16.74
CA PHE A 346 1.24 -13.77 -17.24
C PHE A 346 1.15 -12.24 -17.23
N LEU A 347 0.06 -11.67 -17.76
CA LEU A 347 -0.11 -10.21 -17.80
C LEU A 347 -0.32 -9.62 -16.41
N HIS A 348 -1.07 -10.31 -15.54
CA HIS A 348 -1.25 -9.87 -14.17
C HIS A 348 0.08 -9.95 -13.41
N LEU A 349 0.81 -11.06 -13.53
CA LEU A 349 2.10 -11.27 -12.87
C LEU A 349 3.14 -10.22 -13.27
N ILE A 350 3.33 -9.97 -14.58
CA ILE A 350 4.32 -8.99 -15.02
C ILE A 350 3.98 -7.58 -14.52
N THR A 351 2.69 -7.23 -14.49
CA THR A 351 2.23 -5.96 -13.93
C THR A 351 2.46 -5.91 -12.43
N THR A 352 2.13 -6.97 -11.67
CA THR A 352 2.39 -7.07 -10.23
C THR A 352 3.89 -7.01 -9.89
N CYS A 353 4.78 -7.46 -10.77
CA CYS A 353 6.23 -7.35 -10.54
C CYS A 353 6.77 -5.93 -10.72
N ASN A 354 6.05 -5.02 -11.38
CA ASN A 354 6.53 -3.64 -11.62
C ASN A 354 5.57 -2.56 -11.11
N TRP A 355 4.40 -2.95 -10.59
CA TRP A 355 3.35 -2.06 -10.13
C TRP A 355 2.50 -2.76 -9.06
N PHE A 356 1.74 -1.97 -8.31
CA PHE A 356 0.77 -2.48 -7.33
C PHE A 356 -0.63 -2.51 -7.93
N GLU A 357 -1.51 -3.27 -7.29
CA GLU A 357 -2.93 -3.31 -7.64
C GLU A 357 -3.71 -2.42 -6.67
N LEU A 358 -4.76 -1.75 -7.16
CA LEU A 358 -5.62 -0.93 -6.30
C LEU A 358 -6.86 -1.69 -5.84
N PRO A 359 -7.46 -1.28 -4.72
CA PRO A 359 -8.68 -1.87 -4.20
C PRO A 359 -9.82 -1.99 -5.23
N LEU A 360 -9.95 -0.96 -6.08
CA LEU A 360 -11.00 -0.89 -7.09
C LEU A 360 -10.85 -1.96 -8.19
N THR A 361 -9.64 -2.50 -8.42
CA THR A 361 -9.38 -3.46 -9.48
C THR A 361 -9.51 -4.93 -9.02
N PHE A 362 -9.42 -5.22 -7.72
CA PHE A 362 -9.54 -6.60 -7.21
C PHE A 362 -10.84 -7.32 -7.60
N PRO A 363 -12.03 -6.67 -7.69
CA PRO A 363 -13.22 -7.34 -8.19
C PRO A 363 -13.07 -7.89 -9.61
N TYR A 364 -12.34 -7.20 -10.49
CA TYR A 364 -12.06 -7.67 -11.85
C TYR A 364 -11.12 -8.86 -11.83
N THR A 365 -10.05 -8.76 -11.04
CA THR A 365 -9.08 -9.83 -10.81
C THR A 365 -9.77 -11.09 -10.27
N ALA A 366 -10.61 -10.95 -9.25
CA ALA A 366 -11.44 -12.04 -8.71
C ALA A 366 -12.38 -12.65 -9.75
N PHE A 367 -13.00 -11.82 -10.60
CA PHE A 367 -13.87 -12.29 -11.67
C PHE A 367 -13.11 -13.06 -12.76
N ALA A 368 -11.93 -12.57 -13.17
CA ALA A 368 -11.06 -13.27 -14.11
C ALA A 368 -10.62 -14.64 -13.56
N ILE A 369 -10.21 -14.69 -12.29
CA ILE A 369 -9.88 -15.94 -11.58
C ILE A 369 -11.08 -16.90 -11.62
N ALA A 370 -12.27 -16.41 -11.29
CA ALA A 370 -13.50 -17.21 -11.31
C ALA A 370 -13.81 -17.76 -12.71
N LEU A 371 -13.65 -16.97 -13.77
CA LEU A 371 -13.91 -17.41 -15.14
C LEU A 371 -12.99 -18.56 -15.57
N VAL A 372 -11.70 -18.47 -15.24
CA VAL A 372 -10.70 -19.47 -15.64
C VAL A 372 -10.76 -20.74 -14.78
N LEU A 373 -11.20 -20.64 -13.52
CA LEU A 373 -11.34 -21.77 -12.60
C LEU A 373 -12.73 -22.42 -12.60
N ALA A 374 -13.79 -21.72 -13.01
CA ALA A 374 -15.14 -22.25 -12.95
C ALA A 374 -15.25 -23.58 -13.71
N PRO A 375 -15.93 -24.61 -13.15
CA PRO A 375 -16.14 -25.87 -13.84
C PRO A 375 -16.98 -25.68 -15.10
N SER A 376 -16.89 -26.60 -16.06
CA SER A 376 -17.76 -26.57 -17.23
C SER A 376 -19.21 -26.88 -16.82
N GLN A 377 -20.19 -26.43 -17.61
CA GLN A 377 -21.59 -26.74 -17.29
C GLN A 377 -21.89 -28.25 -17.24
N LYS A 378 -21.10 -29.06 -17.96
CA LYS A 378 -21.21 -30.52 -17.97
C LYS A 378 -20.67 -31.15 -16.68
N ASP A 379 -19.72 -30.50 -16.02
CA ASP A 379 -19.11 -30.97 -14.77
C ASP A 379 -19.94 -30.59 -13.53
N LYS A 380 -21.06 -29.87 -13.70
CA LYS A 380 -21.96 -29.44 -12.61
C LYS A 380 -22.44 -30.58 -11.71
N HIS A 381 -22.57 -31.79 -12.25
CA HIS A 381 -23.09 -32.95 -11.52
C HIS A 381 -22.05 -33.63 -10.63
N ARG A 382 -20.79 -33.20 -10.66
CA ARG A 382 -19.69 -33.77 -9.87
C ARG A 382 -19.31 -32.89 -8.68
N GLU A 383 -20.29 -32.32 -7.99
CA GLU A 383 -20.01 -31.68 -6.70
C GLU A 383 -19.49 -32.75 -5.73
N PRO A 384 -18.23 -32.65 -5.25
CA PRO A 384 -17.72 -33.66 -4.33
C PRO A 384 -18.48 -33.58 -3.01
N THR A 385 -19.08 -34.70 -2.61
CA THR A 385 -19.85 -34.86 -1.37
C THR A 385 -18.97 -35.00 -0.13
N ARG A 386 -17.68 -34.64 -0.19
CA ARG A 386 -16.75 -34.83 0.93
C ARG A 386 -17.13 -33.88 2.07
N PRO A 387 -17.66 -34.38 3.20
CA PRO A 387 -18.20 -33.54 4.26
C PRO A 387 -17.15 -32.61 4.87
N ARG A 388 -15.88 -33.05 4.92
CA ARG A 388 -14.76 -32.24 5.44
C ARG A 388 -14.53 -30.96 4.63
N LEU A 389 -14.62 -31.03 3.30
CA LEU A 389 -14.43 -29.85 2.43
C LEU A 389 -15.60 -28.87 2.58
N LEU A 390 -16.82 -29.41 2.72
CA LEU A 390 -18.01 -28.60 2.98
C LEU A 390 -17.93 -27.88 4.34
N ILE A 391 -17.52 -28.59 5.40
CA ILE A 391 -17.33 -28.00 6.72
C ILE A 391 -16.26 -26.91 6.66
N PHE A 392 -15.07 -27.19 6.11
CA PHE A 392 -14.01 -26.20 5.98
C PHE A 392 -14.45 -24.97 5.18
N GLY A 393 -15.01 -25.17 3.98
CA GLY A 393 -15.44 -24.08 3.12
C GLY A 393 -16.58 -23.25 3.69
N THR A 394 -17.50 -23.88 4.41
CA THR A 394 -18.60 -23.20 5.12
C THR A 394 -18.08 -22.40 6.31
N LEU A 395 -17.23 -23.00 7.16
CA LEU A 395 -16.67 -22.32 8.34
C LEU A 395 -15.76 -21.17 7.92
N PHE A 396 -14.82 -21.40 7.00
CA PHE A 396 -13.97 -20.34 6.47
C PHE A 396 -14.81 -19.26 5.78
N GLY A 397 -15.75 -19.64 4.93
CA GLY A 397 -16.64 -18.71 4.23
C GLY A 397 -17.40 -17.80 5.20
N LEU A 398 -17.97 -18.36 6.26
CA LEU A 398 -18.70 -17.61 7.28
C LEU A 398 -17.77 -16.69 8.09
N LEU A 399 -16.70 -17.25 8.67
CA LEU A 399 -15.78 -16.50 9.51
C LEU A 399 -15.10 -15.37 8.74
N ALA A 400 -14.56 -15.65 7.56
CA ALA A 400 -13.92 -14.64 6.74
C ALA A 400 -14.92 -13.58 6.25
N SER A 401 -16.17 -13.94 5.92
CA SER A 401 -17.20 -12.94 5.58
C SER A 401 -17.52 -12.03 6.76
N MET A 402 -17.65 -12.58 7.97
CA MET A 402 -17.88 -11.77 9.18
C MET A 402 -16.70 -10.84 9.47
N SER A 403 -15.47 -11.35 9.38
CA SER A 403 -14.25 -10.55 9.56
C SER A 403 -14.14 -9.43 8.51
N LEU A 404 -14.50 -9.69 7.25
CA LEU A 404 -14.49 -8.68 6.19
C LEU A 404 -15.60 -7.64 6.33
N LEU A 405 -16.78 -8.02 6.82
CA LEU A 405 -17.83 -7.05 7.17
C LEU A 405 -17.33 -6.14 8.30
N TRP A 406 -16.77 -6.70 9.36
CA TRP A 406 -16.16 -5.92 10.43
C TRP A 406 -15.06 -5.00 9.90
N ALA A 407 -14.14 -5.52 9.08
CA ALA A 407 -13.06 -4.74 8.48
C ALA A 407 -13.60 -3.59 7.61
N SER A 408 -14.65 -3.84 6.83
CA SER A 408 -15.34 -2.80 6.06
C SER A 408 -15.93 -1.73 6.98
N PHE A 409 -16.61 -2.09 8.05
CA PHE A 409 -17.19 -1.12 8.98
C PHE A 409 -16.11 -0.32 9.73
N ALA A 410 -15.04 -0.98 10.17
CA ALA A 410 -13.89 -0.34 10.80
C ALA A 410 -13.23 0.66 9.86
N ASN A 411 -12.96 0.26 8.62
CA ASN A 411 -12.35 1.15 7.62
C ASN A 411 -13.28 2.33 7.26
N MET A 412 -14.58 2.09 7.08
CA MET A 412 -15.55 3.16 6.84
C MET A 412 -15.60 4.14 8.02
N ARG A 413 -15.64 3.62 9.26
CA ARG A 413 -15.64 4.44 10.46
C ARG A 413 -14.40 5.32 10.54
N LEU A 414 -13.21 4.73 10.36
CA LEU A 414 -11.94 5.45 10.36
C LEU A 414 -11.90 6.52 9.27
N SER A 415 -12.30 6.17 8.04
CA SER A 415 -12.35 7.16 6.96
C SER A 415 -13.30 8.30 7.35
N LEU A 416 -14.52 8.01 7.82
CA LEU A 416 -15.50 9.04 8.23
C LEU A 416 -14.99 9.93 9.37
N GLU A 417 -14.40 9.34 10.42
CA GLU A 417 -13.74 10.08 11.49
C GLU A 417 -12.61 10.94 10.89
N ASN A 418 -11.84 10.40 9.94
CA ASN A 418 -10.75 11.13 9.33
C ASN A 418 -11.16 12.33 8.46
N ASN A 419 -12.39 12.38 7.95
CA ASN A 419 -12.90 13.54 7.22
C ASN A 419 -13.47 14.65 8.09
N GLY A 420 -13.40 14.52 9.41
CA GLY A 420 -13.95 15.42 10.41
C GLY A 420 -13.38 16.84 10.44
N HIS A 421 -13.07 17.44 9.29
CA HIS A 421 -13.10 18.90 9.18
C HIS A 421 -14.50 19.36 9.65
N PRO A 422 -14.57 20.32 10.59
CA PRO A 422 -15.83 20.77 11.21
C PRO A 422 -16.85 21.33 10.20
N ASP A 423 -16.43 21.61 8.97
CA ASP A 423 -17.27 22.20 7.93
C ASP A 423 -17.92 21.20 6.95
N ASN A 424 -17.60 19.90 7.02
CA ASN A 424 -18.16 18.92 6.09
C ASN A 424 -19.62 18.54 6.43
N PHE A 425 -20.51 18.58 5.44
CA PHE A 425 -21.94 18.28 5.58
C PHE A 425 -22.24 16.95 6.30
N LEU A 426 -21.45 15.91 6.02
CA LEU A 426 -21.63 14.57 6.61
C LEU A 426 -21.20 14.53 8.09
N SER A 427 -20.21 15.32 8.52
CA SER A 427 -19.81 15.37 9.94
C SER A 427 -20.92 15.99 10.79
N ARG A 428 -21.62 17.02 10.29
CA ARG A 428 -22.78 17.64 10.97
C ARG A 428 -23.98 16.73 11.12
N HIS A 429 -24.16 15.75 10.22
CA HIS A 429 -25.30 14.82 10.27
C HIS A 429 -24.94 13.54 11.00
N LEU A 430 -23.69 13.06 10.92
CA LEU A 430 -23.24 11.88 11.66
C LEU A 430 -23.04 12.16 13.16
N THR A 431 -22.72 13.39 13.56
CA THR A 431 -22.67 13.78 14.99
C THR A 431 -23.99 13.59 15.73
N LEU A 432 -25.13 13.54 15.01
CA LEU A 432 -26.43 13.23 15.58
C LEU A 432 -26.58 11.74 15.95
N TRP A 433 -25.85 10.84 15.28
CA TRP A 433 -25.94 9.38 15.48
C TRP A 433 -24.78 8.83 16.30
N TYR A 434 -23.59 9.44 16.17
CA TYR A 434 -22.41 9.21 16.98
C TYR A 434 -21.93 10.57 17.46
N PRO A 435 -22.30 11.03 18.66
CA PRO A 435 -21.62 12.18 19.24
C PRO A 435 -20.14 11.82 19.25
N LEU A 436 -19.32 12.59 18.52
CA LEU A 436 -17.86 12.50 18.56
C LEU A 436 -17.46 12.86 19.99
N ARG A 437 -17.48 11.87 20.89
CA ARG A 437 -17.50 12.08 22.35
C ARG A 437 -16.18 12.58 22.90
N SER A 438 -15.11 12.58 22.10
CA SER A 438 -13.92 13.35 22.43
C SER A 438 -13.07 13.64 21.19
N PRO A 439 -12.36 14.78 21.20
CA PRO A 439 -11.23 15.08 20.34
C PRO A 439 -10.27 13.92 20.02
N GLN A 440 -10.12 12.99 20.96
CA GLN A 440 -9.18 11.88 20.88
C GLN A 440 -9.64 10.81 19.87
N ALA A 441 -10.95 10.66 19.64
CA ALA A 441 -11.48 9.64 18.72
C ALA A 441 -11.11 9.91 17.25
N LEU A 442 -10.89 11.17 16.86
CA LEU A 442 -10.55 11.58 15.49
C LEU A 442 -9.14 11.16 15.03
N TYR A 443 -8.33 10.61 15.94
CA TYR A 443 -6.94 10.25 15.71
C TYR A 443 -6.62 8.81 16.09
N LEU A 444 -7.59 8.05 16.60
CA LEU A 444 -7.44 6.61 16.82
C LEU A 444 -7.29 5.91 15.47
N ASP A 445 -6.06 5.69 15.04
CA ASP A 445 -5.73 4.96 13.82
C ASP A 445 -5.97 3.44 13.92
N ASP A 446 -6.84 2.95 14.83
CA ASP A 446 -7.13 1.53 15.09
C ASP A 446 -5.89 0.61 15.01
N GLN A 447 -4.79 1.02 15.66
CA GLN A 447 -3.50 0.30 15.65
C GLN A 447 -2.84 0.16 14.27
N ARG A 448 -3.10 1.05 13.30
CA ARG A 448 -2.39 1.13 12.00
C ARG A 448 -1.10 1.97 12.04
N GLY A 449 -0.57 2.20 13.24
CA GLY A 449 0.76 2.80 13.43
C GLY A 449 0.82 4.31 13.33
N GLY A 450 -0.33 5.00 13.43
CA GLY A 450 -0.39 6.46 13.40
C GLY A 450 -0.16 7.04 12.01
N ARG A 451 -0.43 6.29 10.94
CA ARG A 451 -0.27 6.73 9.55
C ARG A 451 -1.17 7.91 9.22
N HIS A 452 -2.44 7.83 9.61
CA HIS A 452 -3.38 8.94 9.45
C HIS A 452 -2.95 10.18 10.23
N LEU A 453 -2.46 9.99 11.45
CA LEU A 453 -1.97 11.07 12.29
C LEU A 453 -0.73 11.72 11.67
N ALA A 454 0.24 10.93 11.23
CA ALA A 454 1.45 11.42 10.54
C ALA A 454 1.10 12.26 9.32
N GLU A 455 0.20 11.76 8.46
CA GLU A 455 -0.24 12.48 7.26
C GLU A 455 -0.92 13.81 7.60
N ARG A 456 -1.78 13.85 8.63
CA ARG A 456 -2.41 15.09 9.07
C ARG A 456 -1.40 16.11 9.58
N ILE A 457 -0.38 15.66 10.31
CA ILE A 457 0.70 16.53 10.80
C ILE A 457 1.45 17.12 9.62
N ASP A 458 1.86 16.28 8.67
CA ASP A 458 2.62 16.71 7.50
C ASP A 458 1.80 17.67 6.64
N ALA A 459 0.51 17.38 6.41
CA ALA A 459 -0.41 18.25 5.67
C ALA A 459 -0.71 19.57 6.41
N PHE A 460 -0.74 19.55 7.74
CA PHE A 460 -0.89 20.77 8.55
C PHE A 460 0.35 21.65 8.45
N VAL A 461 1.54 21.06 8.63
CA VAL A 461 2.81 21.79 8.53
C VAL A 461 2.99 22.34 7.12
N GLY A 462 2.79 21.51 6.09
CA GLY A 462 2.92 21.89 4.69
C GLY A 462 2.02 23.07 4.29
N ARG A 463 0.72 23.01 4.60
CA ARG A 463 -0.22 24.10 4.29
C ARG A 463 0.17 25.42 4.96
N ASN A 464 0.58 25.37 6.22
CA ASN A 464 0.98 26.58 6.95
C ASN A 464 2.30 27.18 6.45
N LEU A 465 3.19 26.36 5.88
CA LEU A 465 4.41 26.84 5.23
C LEU A 465 4.11 27.49 3.87
N SER A 466 3.15 26.95 3.10
CA SER A 466 2.84 27.44 1.75
C SER A 466 1.88 28.64 1.71
N GLU A 467 0.87 28.68 2.58
CA GLU A 467 -0.21 29.69 2.55
C GLU A 467 0.05 30.89 3.48
N GLY A 468 1.21 30.92 4.15
CA GLY A 468 1.47 31.83 5.25
C GLY A 468 0.61 31.52 6.49
N ILE A 469 0.78 32.27 7.58
CA ILE A 469 0.09 32.08 8.87
C ILE A 469 -1.40 32.54 8.76
N SER A 470 -2.12 32.15 7.71
CA SER A 470 -3.48 32.63 7.42
C SER A 470 -4.59 31.79 8.08
N SER A 471 -4.31 30.56 8.50
CA SER A 471 -5.25 29.78 9.32
C SER A 471 -5.41 30.39 10.71
N SER A 472 -6.64 30.36 11.26
CA SER A 472 -6.96 31.01 12.53
C SER A 472 -6.08 30.45 13.65
N LEU A 473 -5.56 31.33 14.50
CA LEU A 473 -4.74 30.94 15.65
C LEU A 473 -5.43 29.87 16.52
N ALA A 474 -6.75 30.02 16.70
CA ALA A 474 -7.56 29.07 17.45
C ALA A 474 -7.43 27.65 16.89
N PHE A 475 -7.54 27.49 15.56
CA PHE A 475 -7.36 26.20 14.90
C PHE A 475 -5.96 25.60 15.12
N LYS A 476 -4.91 26.43 15.08
CA LYS A 476 -3.54 25.97 15.32
C LYS A 476 -3.34 25.49 16.76
N LEU A 477 -3.78 26.28 17.74
CA LEU A 477 -3.67 25.93 19.16
C LEU A 477 -4.49 24.67 19.48
N GLU A 478 -5.68 24.58 18.89
CA GLU A 478 -6.54 23.41 18.97
C GLU A 478 -5.82 22.19 18.39
N PHE A 479 -5.44 22.19 17.11
CA PHE A 479 -4.70 21.08 16.48
C PHE A 479 -3.51 20.58 17.33
N MET A 480 -2.74 21.52 17.89
CA MET A 480 -1.57 21.20 18.72
C MET A 480 -1.90 20.58 20.09
N HIS A 481 -2.99 20.98 20.73
CA HIS A 481 -3.46 20.36 21.96
C HIS A 481 -3.96 18.93 21.73
N TRP A 482 -4.52 18.69 20.55
CA TRP A 482 -5.09 17.41 20.18
C TRP A 482 -3.99 16.41 19.85
N MET A 483 -2.95 16.88 19.16
CA MET A 483 -1.74 16.11 18.91
C MET A 483 -1.11 15.58 20.19
N ASP A 484 -0.94 16.42 21.22
CA ASP A 484 -0.36 16.00 22.50
C ASP A 484 -1.14 14.82 23.10
N SER A 485 -2.46 14.84 22.94
CA SER A 485 -3.31 13.74 23.40
C SER A 485 -3.15 12.49 22.52
N ALA A 486 -3.06 12.64 21.19
CA ALA A 486 -2.97 11.52 20.27
C ALA A 486 -1.64 10.76 20.37
N LEU A 487 -0.51 11.47 20.52
CA LEU A 487 0.83 10.87 20.54
C LEU A 487 1.06 9.89 21.72
N VAL A 488 0.28 10.01 22.78
CA VAL A 488 0.34 9.11 23.94
C VAL A 488 -0.23 7.71 23.63
N TYR A 489 -1.12 7.58 22.63
CA TYR A 489 -1.88 6.36 22.39
C TYR A 489 -1.40 5.51 21.21
N HIS A 490 -0.40 5.97 20.44
CA HIS A 490 0.04 5.26 19.24
C HIS A 490 1.36 4.51 19.42
N PRO A 491 1.48 3.28 18.87
CA PRO A 491 2.78 2.67 18.63
C PRO A 491 3.62 3.62 17.78
N GLN A 492 4.82 3.93 18.24
CA GLN A 492 5.66 4.92 17.59
C GLN A 492 6.34 4.33 16.36
N THR A 493 5.70 4.49 15.20
CA THR A 493 6.32 4.20 13.90
C THR A 493 7.32 5.30 13.53
N LEU A 494 8.30 4.96 12.68
CA LEU A 494 9.24 5.96 12.14
C LEU A 494 8.52 7.09 11.41
N ARG A 495 7.42 6.80 10.70
CA ARG A 495 6.61 7.81 10.00
C ARG A 495 6.00 8.80 11.00
N LEU A 496 5.37 8.30 12.07
CA LEU A 496 4.77 9.16 13.10
C LEU A 496 5.83 9.99 13.83
N LEU A 497 6.93 9.35 14.26
CA LEU A 497 8.03 10.04 14.94
C LEU A 497 8.65 11.14 14.08
N ARG A 498 8.81 10.90 12.77
CA ARG A 498 9.26 11.93 11.82
C ARG A 498 8.29 13.11 11.80
N SER A 499 6.99 12.85 11.68
CA SER A 499 5.97 13.90 11.63
C SER A 499 5.90 14.68 12.94
N GLU A 500 5.98 14.02 14.11
CA GLU A 500 6.15 14.69 15.41
C GLU A 500 7.33 15.66 15.40
N LEU A 501 8.46 15.20 14.89
CA LEU A 501 9.65 16.00 14.87
C LEU A 501 9.57 17.17 13.87
N TYR A 502 8.87 17.01 12.75
CA TYR A 502 8.55 18.11 11.84
C TYR A 502 7.64 19.15 12.49
N LEU A 503 6.68 18.72 13.30
CA LEU A 503 5.87 19.63 14.08
C LEU A 503 6.71 20.44 15.06
N PHE A 504 7.68 19.81 15.74
CA PHE A 504 8.60 20.54 16.61
C PHE A 504 9.39 21.58 15.83
N LYS A 505 9.89 21.22 14.63
CA LYS A 505 10.51 22.19 13.71
C LYS A 505 9.62 23.41 13.48
N PHE A 506 8.38 23.17 13.07
CA PHE A 506 7.42 24.21 12.78
C PHE A 506 7.15 25.13 14.00
N LEU A 507 6.95 24.55 15.19
CA LEU A 507 6.72 25.32 16.41
C LEU A 507 7.90 26.20 16.84
N TYR A 508 9.11 25.65 16.74
CA TYR A 508 10.31 26.26 17.31
C TYR A 508 11.06 27.19 16.38
N LEU A 509 10.96 26.97 15.08
CA LEU A 509 11.66 27.78 14.08
C LEU A 509 10.70 28.74 13.40
N ASP A 510 9.62 28.20 12.85
CA ASP A 510 8.71 28.96 11.99
C ASP A 510 7.75 29.83 12.82
N LEU A 511 7.45 29.44 14.06
CA LEU A 511 6.59 30.18 14.99
C LEU A 511 7.32 30.78 16.20
N LYS A 512 8.66 30.85 16.18
CA LYS A 512 9.49 31.22 17.34
C LYS A 512 9.11 32.56 17.97
N ASP A 513 8.82 33.55 17.13
CA ASP A 513 8.53 34.93 17.53
C ASP A 513 7.05 35.12 17.91
N ASP A 514 6.21 34.13 17.65
CA ASP A 514 4.81 34.14 18.01
C ASP A 514 4.64 33.79 19.50
N THR A 515 4.38 34.81 20.33
CA THR A 515 4.22 34.68 21.78
C THR A 515 3.03 33.79 22.17
N ARG A 516 2.07 33.62 21.27
CA ARG A 516 0.84 32.85 21.49
C ARG A 516 1.14 31.34 21.57
N PHE A 517 2.24 30.90 20.98
CA PHE A 517 2.73 29.52 21.05
C PHE A 517 3.78 29.28 22.16
N ARG A 518 4.06 30.27 23.02
CA ARG A 518 5.12 30.16 24.04
C ARG A 518 4.90 28.99 25.01
N LEU A 519 3.69 28.85 25.57
CA LEU A 519 3.36 27.76 26.50
C LEU A 519 3.47 26.39 25.84
N LEU A 520 3.08 26.34 24.56
CA LEU A 520 3.14 25.15 23.73
C LEU A 520 4.58 24.75 23.43
N ARG A 521 5.45 25.70 23.07
CA ARG A 521 6.89 25.46 22.99
C ARG A 521 7.41 24.91 24.31
N GLN A 522 7.21 25.61 25.43
CA GLN A 522 7.68 25.16 26.75
C GLN A 522 7.26 23.72 27.07
N LYS A 523 6.00 23.36 26.80
CA LYS A 523 5.50 22.00 26.98
C LYS A 523 6.27 20.97 26.13
N TYR A 524 6.48 21.26 24.86
CA TYR A 524 7.16 20.35 23.92
C TYR A 524 8.70 20.38 24.03
N GLN A 525 9.28 21.33 24.76
CA GLN A 525 10.73 21.49 24.93
C GLN A 525 11.39 20.27 25.56
N GLY A 526 10.69 19.60 26.50
CA GLY A 526 11.17 18.37 27.11
C GLY A 526 10.85 17.10 26.32
N GLN A 527 9.91 17.16 25.37
CA GLN A 527 9.42 15.96 24.68
C GLN A 527 10.22 15.64 23.41
N TRP A 528 10.68 16.66 22.67
CA TRP A 528 11.34 16.44 21.38
C TRP A 528 12.64 15.62 21.51
N GLN A 529 13.36 15.73 22.62
CA GLN A 529 14.57 14.92 22.89
C GLN A 529 14.23 13.44 23.01
N ASN A 530 13.15 13.11 23.71
CA ASN A 530 12.67 11.74 23.86
C ASN A 530 12.15 11.21 22.52
N THR A 531 11.41 12.01 21.75
CA THR A 531 10.97 11.63 20.39
C THR A 531 12.16 11.42 19.46
N LEU A 532 13.16 12.31 19.49
CA LEU A 532 14.38 12.15 18.71
C LEU A 532 15.14 10.89 19.11
N THR A 533 15.33 10.66 20.40
CA THR A 533 16.03 9.45 20.90
C THR A 533 15.31 8.18 20.44
N ARG A 534 13.97 8.16 20.50
CA ARG A 534 13.17 7.03 20.01
C ARG A 534 13.24 6.87 18.49
N PHE A 535 13.21 7.98 17.75
CA PHE A 535 13.40 7.99 16.31
C PHE A 535 14.78 7.47 15.92
N LEU A 536 15.83 7.85 16.64
CA LEU A 536 17.20 7.34 16.42
C LEU A 536 17.35 5.89 16.83
N ALA A 537 16.67 5.44 17.89
CA ALA A 537 16.70 4.05 18.33
C ALA A 537 15.97 3.10 17.36
N LEU A 538 14.93 3.59 16.68
CA LEU A 538 14.18 2.83 15.67
C LEU A 538 14.70 3.04 14.25
N GLY A 539 15.37 4.16 14.03
CA GLY A 539 15.88 4.61 12.73
C GLY A 539 17.26 4.03 12.44
N PRO A 540 17.80 4.32 11.26
CA PRO A 540 19.12 3.84 10.89
C PRO A 540 20.21 4.61 11.64
N ASP A 541 21.34 3.93 11.90
CA ASP A 541 22.61 4.48 12.42
C ASP A 541 23.25 5.58 11.54
N THR A 542 22.49 6.20 10.63
CA THR A 542 23.00 7.21 9.71
C THR A 542 22.85 8.61 10.28
N GLY A 543 23.98 9.30 10.36
CA GLY A 543 24.09 10.65 10.89
C GLY A 543 23.27 11.72 10.17
N GLU A 544 22.64 11.48 9.02
CA GLU A 544 21.91 12.51 8.25
C GLU A 544 20.56 12.94 8.85
N GLN A 545 19.73 12.00 9.29
CA GLN A 545 18.48 12.33 9.98
C GLN A 545 18.78 12.87 11.38
N THR A 546 19.80 12.30 12.03
CA THR A 546 20.41 12.88 13.24
C THR A 546 20.89 14.30 12.99
N PHE A 547 21.48 14.58 11.82
CA PHE A 547 21.98 15.90 11.43
C PHE A 547 20.85 16.90 11.15
N LEU A 548 19.71 16.47 10.59
CA LEU A 548 18.52 17.31 10.50
C LEU A 548 18.02 17.74 11.87
N PHE A 549 17.95 16.80 12.81
CA PHE A 549 17.48 17.07 14.16
C PHE A 549 18.48 17.82 15.00
N ALA A 550 19.77 17.55 14.80
CA ALA A 550 20.85 18.33 15.36
C ALA A 550 20.81 19.75 14.77
N ARG A 551 20.64 19.95 13.47
CA ARG A 551 20.50 21.27 12.81
C ARG A 551 19.27 22.03 13.27
N PHE A 552 18.14 21.33 13.42
CA PHE A 552 16.93 21.84 14.08
C PHE A 552 17.24 22.33 15.50
N TYR A 553 17.97 21.52 16.29
CA TYR A 553 18.44 21.85 17.62
C TYR A 553 19.44 23.04 17.65
N PHE A 554 20.33 23.14 16.66
CA PHE A 554 21.31 24.21 16.50
C PHE A 554 20.65 25.57 16.21
N GLN A 555 19.59 25.58 15.41
CA GLN A 555 18.83 26.79 15.12
C GLN A 555 18.02 27.27 16.34
N SER A 556 17.70 26.39 17.31
CA SER A 556 17.01 26.75 18.57
C SER A 556 17.90 27.31 19.70
N ARG A 557 19.23 27.44 19.48
CA ARG A 557 20.20 28.15 20.35
C ARG A 557 20.50 27.60 21.76
N GLU A 558 20.27 26.33 22.07
CA GLU A 558 20.77 25.74 23.33
C GLU A 558 22.13 25.04 23.11
N GLU A 559 23.21 25.52 23.71
CA GLU A 559 24.56 24.94 23.55
C GLU A 559 24.82 23.75 24.48
N GLN A 560 24.10 23.69 25.60
CA GLN A 560 24.38 22.76 26.71
C GLN A 560 23.86 21.34 26.43
N ALA A 561 22.73 21.19 25.73
CA ALA A 561 22.21 19.87 25.38
C ALA A 561 22.87 19.27 24.13
N LEU A 562 23.59 20.05 23.29
CA LEU A 562 24.48 19.48 22.27
C LEU A 562 25.60 18.68 22.91
N TYR A 563 26.25 19.28 23.90
CA TYR A 563 27.31 18.62 24.63
C TYR A 563 26.80 17.35 25.30
N LEU A 564 25.60 17.39 25.90
CA LEU A 564 24.97 16.19 26.47
C LEU A 564 24.60 15.16 25.40
N PHE A 565 24.08 15.57 24.24
CA PHE A 565 23.69 14.70 23.13
C PHE A 565 24.90 13.99 22.48
N ILE A 566 25.96 14.75 22.15
CA ILE A 566 27.22 14.22 21.64
C ILE A 566 27.87 13.28 22.67
N LYS A 567 27.80 13.64 23.96
CA LYS A 567 28.35 12.84 25.05
C LYS A 567 27.55 11.56 25.31
N SER A 568 26.24 11.58 25.14
CA SER A 568 25.36 10.42 25.34
C SER A 568 25.26 9.50 24.12
N HIS A 569 25.67 9.96 22.93
CA HIS A 569 25.64 9.18 21.68
C HIS A 569 27.04 9.09 21.02
N PRO A 570 28.02 8.45 21.70
CA PRO A 570 29.42 8.40 21.24
C PRO A 570 29.61 7.65 19.91
N PHE A 571 28.64 6.83 19.50
CA PHE A 571 28.64 6.12 18.20
C PHE A 571 28.56 7.07 16.99
N LEU A 572 28.16 8.33 17.18
CA LEU A 572 28.28 9.36 16.15
C LEU A 572 29.76 9.67 15.80
N GLY A 573 30.72 9.16 16.57
CA GLY A 573 32.16 9.30 16.30
C GLY A 573 32.65 10.74 16.38
N LEU A 574 31.88 11.62 17.05
CA LEU A 574 32.13 13.05 17.20
C LEU A 574 33.12 13.37 18.34
N THR A 575 33.84 12.38 18.89
CA THR A 575 34.69 12.59 20.07
C THR A 575 35.99 13.34 19.74
N GLN A 576 36.56 13.15 18.53
CA GLN A 576 37.73 13.94 18.07
C GLN A 576 37.33 15.25 17.39
N SER A 577 36.25 15.27 16.60
CA SER A 577 35.72 16.51 16.01
C SER A 577 34.98 17.39 17.02
N GLY A 578 34.52 16.85 18.14
CA GLY A 578 33.88 17.60 19.22
C GLY A 578 34.81 18.61 19.89
N ALA A 579 36.12 18.35 19.93
CA ALA A 579 37.11 19.32 20.41
C ALA A 579 37.34 20.47 19.40
N VAL A 580 37.27 20.17 18.09
CA VAL A 580 37.35 21.16 17.00
C VAL A 580 36.06 22.00 16.92
N CYS A 581 34.90 21.35 16.96
CA CYS A 581 33.59 21.99 17.08
C CYS A 581 33.50 22.87 18.33
N ARG A 582 34.11 22.48 19.46
CA ARG A 582 34.13 23.33 20.67
C ARG A 582 34.93 24.60 20.48
N LYS A 583 36.02 24.54 19.71
CA LYS A 583 36.88 25.70 19.39
C LYS A 583 36.23 26.62 18.36
N GLU A 584 35.52 26.05 17.39
CA GLU A 584 34.80 26.79 16.34
C GLU A 584 33.43 27.32 16.79
N MET A 585 32.70 26.62 17.67
CA MET A 585 31.45 27.11 18.28
C MET A 585 31.69 28.37 19.12
N MET A 586 32.87 28.49 19.73
CA MET A 586 33.26 29.69 20.46
C MET A 586 33.66 30.86 19.55
N SER A 587 33.97 30.63 18.27
CA SER A 587 34.37 31.69 17.32
C SER A 587 33.30 32.07 16.31
N SER A 588 32.43 31.14 15.90
CA SER A 588 31.30 31.38 14.98
C SER A 588 30.37 30.18 14.94
N LYS A 589 29.06 30.41 15.20
CA LYS A 589 28.02 29.37 15.12
C LYS A 589 27.94 28.70 13.74
N ASP A 590 28.19 29.46 12.68
CA ASP A 590 28.09 28.98 11.32
C ASP A 590 29.29 28.09 10.95
N ALA A 591 30.51 28.43 11.42
CA ALA A 591 31.71 27.63 11.20
C ALA A 591 31.63 26.24 11.84
N ALA A 592 31.07 26.15 13.05
CA ALA A 592 30.88 24.86 13.71
C ALA A 592 29.86 23.96 13.01
N VAL A 593 28.79 24.55 12.47
CA VAL A 593 27.80 23.83 11.66
C VAL A 593 28.43 23.38 10.34
N ASP A 594 29.26 24.22 9.71
CA ASP A 594 29.97 23.88 8.47
C ASP A 594 31.03 22.79 8.65
N SER A 595 31.74 22.77 9.78
CA SER A 595 32.66 21.68 10.13
C SER A 595 31.94 20.38 10.46
N LEU A 596 30.77 20.43 11.10
CA LEU A 596 29.89 19.27 11.27
C LEU A 596 29.39 18.75 9.91
N ILE A 597 29.02 19.66 9.00
CA ILE A 597 28.65 19.34 7.61
C ILE A 597 29.82 18.69 6.88
N ALA A 598 31.04 19.22 7.00
CA ALA A 598 32.22 18.66 6.36
C ALA A 598 32.59 17.27 6.92
N ALA A 599 32.49 17.08 8.25
CA ALA A 599 32.75 15.80 8.90
C ALA A 599 31.70 14.74 8.56
N ALA A 600 30.42 15.12 8.48
CA ALA A 600 29.35 14.23 8.04
C ALA A 600 29.52 13.85 6.55
N ARG A 601 29.82 14.82 5.68
CA ARG A 601 30.09 14.59 4.25
C ARG A 601 31.32 13.73 3.99
N GLY A 602 32.39 13.89 4.79
CA GLY A 602 33.62 13.11 4.67
C GLY A 602 33.46 11.61 4.96
N ARG A 603 32.36 11.19 5.62
CA ARG A 603 32.02 9.78 5.85
C ARG A 603 31.00 9.20 4.88
N VAL A 604 30.22 10.04 4.17
CA VAL A 604 29.31 9.57 3.10
C VAL A 604 30.09 9.34 1.79
N ALA A 605 31.31 9.89 1.68
CA ALA A 605 32.21 9.69 0.55
C ALA A 605 33.18 8.48 0.71
N LEU A 606 33.08 7.73 1.81
CA LEU A 606 33.77 6.46 2.08
C LEU A 606 32.71 5.35 2.15
#